data_AF-A0A7C5WVZ6-F1
#
_entry.id   AF-A0A7C5WVZ6-F1
#
_cell.length_a   1.000
_cell.length_b   1.000
_cell.length_c   1.000
_cell.angle_alpha   90.00
_cell.angle_beta   90.00
_cell.angle_gamma   90.00
#
_symmetry.space_group_name_H-M   'P 1'
#
loop_
_entity.id
_entity.type
_entity.pdbx_description
1 polymer ?
#
loop_
_entity_poly.entity_id
_entity_poly.type
_entity_poly.pdbx_seq_one_letter_code
_entity_poly.pdbx_strand_id
1 'polypeptide(L)'
;MPPKLRELDVQETPEGLALTDPLGLSEQVLILSPEAYYIATLFDGTRSLEDVQALLLREHGSVVPREKLEELLTALEKARFLEDPKLRELAEERLRAYLREPRPMALADRSYPRDPEAFRRYVETLRAFHEGEVAPASGGLVMPHLEPARVPELYGVAIEAMRRTPPPDRVVVLGVAHRGVAEVAAAWGTPLETPLGPLQVDLEALQALDALLPFELFNSPLAFREEHSIEFPAVFMKAAWSDAAPRVLPLIVSGDPERKAGLDELARA
;
A
#
# COMPACT_ATOMS: atom_id res chain seq x y z
N MET A 1 -6.73 11.83 29.54
CA MET A 1 -6.15 10.66 28.86
C MET A 1 -5.02 11.20 28.00
N PRO A 2 -3.82 10.59 28.01
CA PRO A 2 -2.76 10.99 27.10
C PRO A 2 -3.23 10.94 25.64
N PRO A 3 -2.89 11.93 24.80
CA PRO A 3 -3.31 11.92 23.40
C PRO A 3 -2.59 10.83 22.62
N LYS A 4 -3.30 10.20 21.70
CA LYS A 4 -2.74 9.23 20.75
C LYS A 4 -3.09 9.64 19.33
N LEU A 5 -2.09 9.83 18.48
CA LEU A 5 -2.28 10.07 17.06
C LEU A 5 -2.75 8.78 16.38
N ARG A 6 -3.74 8.90 15.50
CA ARG A 6 -4.18 7.80 14.64
C ARG A 6 -3.14 7.52 13.56
N GLU A 7 -3.25 6.36 12.92
CA GLU A 7 -2.55 6.12 11.66
C GLU A 7 -3.14 7.03 10.57
N LEU A 8 -2.29 7.88 9.99
CA LEU A 8 -2.66 8.90 9.01
C LEU A 8 -1.77 8.76 7.77
N ASP A 9 -2.31 9.14 6.62
CA ASP A 9 -1.52 9.34 5.42
C ASP A 9 -0.73 10.65 5.55
N VAL A 10 0.57 10.59 5.26
CA VAL A 10 1.46 11.74 5.33
C VAL A 10 2.12 11.93 3.97
N GLN A 11 1.97 13.14 3.42
CA GLN A 11 2.56 13.52 2.14
C GLN A 11 3.34 14.82 2.28
N GLU A 12 4.56 14.86 1.72
CA GLU A 12 5.33 16.09 1.61
C GLU A 12 4.70 17.04 0.58
N THR A 13 4.56 18.32 0.96
CA THR A 13 4.12 19.42 0.10
C THR A 13 5.09 20.60 0.25
N PRO A 14 5.07 21.58 -0.67
CA PRO A 14 5.88 22.80 -0.53
C PRO A 14 5.62 23.57 0.77
N GLU A 15 4.44 23.42 1.36
CA GLU A 15 3.98 24.10 2.57
C GLU A 15 4.25 23.31 3.86
N GLY A 16 4.61 22.04 3.77
CA GLY A 16 4.88 21.18 4.94
C GLY A 16 4.49 19.72 4.72
N LEU A 17 4.07 19.05 5.79
CA LEU A 17 3.59 17.67 5.77
C LEU A 17 2.06 17.68 5.85
N ALA A 18 1.41 17.26 4.77
CA ALA A 18 -0.03 17.13 4.71
C ALA A 18 -0.46 15.79 5.32
N LEU A 19 -1.27 15.85 6.37
CA LEU A 19 -1.87 14.72 7.06
C LEU A 19 -3.32 14.56 6.60
N THR A 20 -3.69 13.33 6.21
CA THR A 20 -5.05 12.97 5.80
C THR A 20 -5.50 11.64 6.39
N ASP A 21 -6.81 11.44 6.51
CA ASP A 21 -7.39 10.22 7.08
C ASP A 21 -7.49 9.12 6.01
N PRO A 22 -6.75 7.99 6.14
CA PRO A 22 -6.73 6.96 5.12
C PRO A 22 -8.06 6.20 4.97
N LEU A 23 -8.91 6.23 6.01
CA LEU A 23 -10.20 5.57 6.03
C LEU A 23 -11.36 6.52 5.69
N GLY A 24 -11.06 7.81 5.49
CA GLY A 24 -12.05 8.83 5.17
C GLY A 24 -13.05 9.10 6.30
N LEU A 25 -12.66 8.91 7.58
CA LEU A 25 -13.51 9.29 8.71
C LEU A 25 -13.51 10.81 8.96
N SER A 26 -12.55 11.51 8.36
CA SER A 26 -12.42 12.95 8.31
C SER A 26 -11.98 13.36 6.90
N GLU A 27 -12.60 14.41 6.36
CA GLU A 27 -12.23 15.04 5.09
C GLU A 27 -11.21 16.17 5.28
N GLN A 28 -10.81 16.44 6.53
CA GLN A 28 -9.86 17.51 6.82
C GLN A 28 -8.45 17.13 6.37
N VAL A 29 -7.73 18.14 5.89
CA VAL A 29 -6.29 18.08 5.60
C VAL A 29 -5.60 19.04 6.56
N LEU A 30 -4.65 18.54 7.35
CA LEU A 30 -3.79 19.39 8.16
C LEU A 30 -2.39 19.43 7.57
N ILE A 31 -1.88 20.62 7.29
CA ILE A 31 -0.49 20.82 6.89
C ILE A 31 0.29 21.24 8.13
N LEU A 32 1.24 20.40 8.54
CA LEU A 32 2.11 20.65 9.69
C LEU A 32 3.53 20.96 9.22
N SER A 33 4.25 21.80 9.96
CA SER A 33 5.70 21.86 9.77
C SER A 33 6.35 20.54 10.20
N PRO A 34 7.57 20.22 9.74
CA PRO A 34 8.28 19.02 10.18
C PRO A 34 8.40 18.91 11.72
N GLU A 35 8.60 20.03 12.41
CA GLU A 35 8.70 20.09 13.86
C GLU A 35 7.34 19.81 14.53
N ALA A 36 6.26 20.41 14.02
CA ALA A 36 4.92 20.17 14.55
C ALA A 36 4.48 18.72 14.31
N TYR A 37 4.84 18.14 13.16
CA TYR A 37 4.61 16.72 12.89
C TYR A 37 5.41 15.82 13.83
N TYR A 38 6.70 16.10 14.04
CA TYR A 38 7.52 15.37 15.01
C TYR A 38 6.85 15.34 16.39
N ILE A 39 6.39 16.50 16.89
CA ILE A 39 5.65 16.57 18.15
C ILE A 39 4.38 15.72 18.11
N ALA A 40 3.62 15.77 17.01
CA ALA A 40 2.42 14.95 16.86
C ALA A 40 2.71 13.44 16.94
N THR A 41 3.86 12.98 16.42
CA THR A 41 4.27 11.57 16.52
C THR A 41 4.59 11.10 17.95
N LEU A 42 4.85 12.05 18.88
CA LEU A 42 5.07 11.74 20.30
C LEU A 42 3.77 11.51 21.08
N PHE A 43 2.62 11.88 20.51
CA PHE A 43 1.30 11.56 21.06
C PHE A 43 0.98 10.10 20.78
N ASP A 44 1.47 9.20 21.63
CA ASP A 44 1.33 7.74 21.46
C ASP A 44 0.31 7.11 22.42
N GLY A 45 -0.42 7.93 23.19
CA GLY A 45 -1.37 7.48 24.20
C GLY A 45 -0.75 7.09 25.54
N THR A 46 0.57 7.24 25.70
CA THR A 46 1.27 6.95 26.97
C THR A 46 1.85 8.21 27.63
N ARG A 47 2.15 9.27 26.86
CA ARG A 47 2.78 10.51 27.35
C ARG A 47 1.78 11.65 27.54
N SER A 48 1.83 12.32 28.70
CA SER A 48 1.12 13.58 28.88
C SER A 48 1.78 14.73 28.10
N LEU A 49 1.12 15.90 28.02
CA LEU A 49 1.75 17.07 27.41
C LEU A 49 3.01 17.52 28.17
N GLU A 50 3.02 17.36 29.50
CA GLU A 50 4.18 17.62 30.35
C GLU A 50 5.33 16.66 30.03
N ASP A 51 5.05 15.37 29.81
CA ASP A 51 6.06 14.38 29.43
C ASP A 51 6.68 14.72 28.06
N VAL A 52 5.84 15.10 27.08
CA VAL A 52 6.28 15.52 25.75
C VAL A 52 7.15 16.78 25.85
N GLN A 53 6.73 17.77 26.63
CA GLN A 53 7.51 18.99 26.83
C GLN A 53 8.87 18.72 27.47
N ALA A 54 8.93 17.84 28.47
CA ALA A 54 10.17 17.42 29.13
C ALA A 54 11.10 16.66 28.17
N LEU A 55 10.55 15.83 27.28
CA LEU A 55 11.32 15.12 26.25
C LEU A 55 11.95 16.12 25.26
N LEU A 56 11.15 17.05 24.72
CA LEU A 56 11.63 18.06 23.76
C LEU A 56 12.73 18.94 24.35
N LEU A 57 12.60 19.34 25.62
CA LEU A 57 13.64 20.09 26.33
C LEU A 57 14.95 19.29 26.44
N ARG A 58 14.86 17.99 26.74
CA ARG A 58 16.03 17.11 26.86
C ARG A 58 16.74 16.90 25.53
N GLU A 59 16.00 16.74 24.44
CA GLU A 59 16.56 16.44 23.12
C GLU A 59 17.07 17.68 22.38
N HIS A 60 16.34 18.80 22.48
CA HIS A 60 16.61 20.00 21.68
C HIS A 60 17.09 21.20 22.50
N GLY A 61 17.15 21.10 23.83
CA GLY A 61 17.67 22.15 24.71
C GLY A 61 16.83 23.44 24.76
N SER A 62 15.66 23.46 24.15
CA SER A 62 14.74 24.60 24.13
C SER A 62 13.35 24.20 24.63
N VAL A 63 12.69 25.13 25.33
CA VAL A 63 11.34 24.90 25.86
C VAL A 63 10.32 25.26 24.78
N VAL A 64 9.54 24.27 24.35
CA VAL A 64 8.33 24.54 23.56
C VAL A 64 7.25 25.08 24.50
N PRO A 65 6.64 26.25 24.23
CA PRO A 65 5.58 26.80 25.05
C PRO A 65 4.38 25.85 25.13
N ARG A 66 3.76 25.73 26.31
CA ARG A 66 2.62 24.83 26.54
C ARG A 66 1.46 25.16 25.61
N GLU A 67 1.24 26.44 25.36
CA GLU A 67 0.19 26.96 24.49
C GLU A 67 0.34 26.41 23.07
N LYS A 68 1.57 26.21 22.57
CA LYS A 68 1.81 25.65 21.25
C LYS A 68 1.50 24.15 21.17
N LEU A 69 1.75 23.41 22.25
CA LEU A 69 1.36 22.01 22.35
C LEU A 69 -0.17 21.87 22.38
N GLU A 70 -0.85 22.73 23.14
CA GLU A 70 -2.30 22.77 23.23
C GLU A 70 -2.97 23.22 21.91
N GLU A 71 -2.38 24.18 21.19
CA GLU A 71 -2.81 24.58 19.84
C GLU A 71 -2.74 23.39 18.86
N LEU A 72 -1.60 22.68 18.83
CA LEU A 72 -1.43 21.50 17.97
C LEU A 72 -2.44 20.40 18.34
N LEU A 73 -2.59 20.10 19.63
CA LEU A 73 -3.53 19.11 20.10
C LEU A 73 -4.97 19.45 19.69
N THR A 74 -5.36 20.72 19.85
CA THR A 74 -6.68 21.22 19.45
C THR A 74 -6.90 21.09 17.94
N ALA A 75 -5.87 21.37 17.13
CA ALA A 75 -5.95 21.22 15.69
C ALA A 75 -6.17 19.75 15.29
N LEU A 76 -5.38 18.82 15.86
CA LEU A 76 -5.50 17.39 15.62
C LEU A 76 -6.86 16.84 16.09
N GLU A 77 -7.36 17.28 17.24
CA GLU A 77 -8.66 16.87 17.76
C GLU A 77 -9.81 17.35 16.85
N LYS A 78 -9.77 18.63 16.42
CA LYS A 78 -10.74 19.17 15.46
C LYS A 78 -10.72 18.42 14.14
N ALA A 79 -9.54 18.00 13.68
CA ALA A 79 -9.38 17.17 12.49
C ALA A 79 -9.78 15.71 12.68
N ARG A 80 -10.11 15.28 13.92
CA ARG A 80 -10.37 13.88 14.30
C ARG A 80 -9.17 12.96 14.06
N PHE A 81 -7.97 13.50 14.18
CA PHE A 81 -6.71 12.79 13.95
C PHE A 81 -6.15 12.13 15.22
N LEU A 82 -6.75 12.41 16.37
CA LEU A 82 -6.48 11.70 17.61
C LEU A 82 -7.42 10.50 17.76
N GLU A 83 -6.93 9.44 18.42
CA GLU A 83 -7.77 8.32 18.78
C GLU A 83 -8.81 8.75 19.81
N ASP A 84 -10.04 8.33 19.53
CA ASP A 84 -11.18 8.37 20.43
C ASP A 84 -11.84 7.00 20.36
N PRO A 85 -12.37 6.45 21.48
CA PRO A 85 -12.99 5.12 21.47
C PRO A 85 -14.06 4.92 20.39
N LYS A 86 -14.90 5.93 20.15
CA LYS A 86 -15.94 5.88 19.12
C LYS A 86 -15.35 6.01 17.72
N LEU A 87 -14.32 6.85 17.54
CA LEU A 87 -13.61 6.92 16.25
C LEU A 87 -12.89 5.61 15.93
N ARG A 88 -12.34 4.91 16.92
CA ARG A 88 -11.69 3.60 16.74
C ARG A 88 -12.69 2.55 16.27
N GLU A 89 -13.84 2.45 16.93
CA GLU A 89 -14.90 1.51 16.52
C GLU A 89 -15.37 1.78 15.08
N LEU A 90 -15.54 3.05 14.73
CA LEU A 90 -15.91 3.45 13.37
C LEU A 90 -14.80 3.15 12.35
N ALA A 91 -13.53 3.36 12.71
CA ALA A 91 -12.38 3.04 11.88
C ALA A 91 -12.33 1.54 11.57
N GLU A 92 -12.48 0.70 12.60
CA GLU A 92 -12.52 -0.75 12.46
C GLU A 92 -13.70 -1.21 11.59
N GLU A 93 -14.89 -0.63 11.77
CA GLU A 93 -16.05 -0.93 10.93
C GLU A 93 -15.80 -0.56 9.47
N ARG A 94 -15.24 0.64 9.23
CA ARG A 94 -14.92 1.13 7.89
C ARG A 94 -13.88 0.26 7.21
N LEU A 95 -12.84 -0.15 7.94
CA LEU A 95 -11.81 -1.05 7.46
C LEU A 95 -12.39 -2.44 7.16
N ARG A 96 -13.22 -3.00 8.04
CA ARG A 96 -13.92 -4.28 7.80
C ARG A 96 -14.80 -4.23 6.56
N ALA A 97 -15.49 -3.12 6.32
CA ALA A 97 -16.28 -2.94 5.10
C ALA A 97 -15.39 -2.85 3.85
N TYR A 98 -14.31 -2.07 3.92
CA TYR A 98 -13.34 -1.94 2.83
C TYR A 98 -12.71 -3.30 2.44
N LEU A 99 -12.39 -4.15 3.42
CA LEU A 99 -11.79 -5.47 3.22
C LEU A 99 -12.76 -6.55 2.74
N ARG A 100 -14.06 -6.25 2.58
CA ARG A 100 -15.03 -7.18 1.99
C ARG A 100 -15.21 -6.97 0.50
N GLU A 101 -14.88 -5.79 0.00
CA GLU A 101 -15.00 -5.44 -1.40
C GLU A 101 -13.72 -5.80 -2.18
N PRO A 102 -13.83 -6.02 -3.49
CA PRO A 102 -12.66 -6.06 -4.36
C PRO A 102 -11.81 -4.79 -4.17
N ARG A 103 -10.48 -4.95 -4.23
CA ARG A 103 -9.57 -3.79 -4.18
C ARG A 103 -9.80 -2.94 -5.43
N PRO A 104 -10.13 -1.65 -5.28
CA PRO A 104 -10.37 -0.78 -6.42
C PRO A 104 -9.08 -0.52 -7.22
N MET A 105 -9.26 -0.13 -8.48
CA MET A 105 -8.17 0.37 -9.32
C MET A 105 -7.74 1.77 -8.88
N ALA A 106 -6.73 1.86 -8.02
CA ALA A 106 -6.24 3.12 -7.47
C ALA A 106 -5.46 3.96 -8.50
N LEU A 107 -4.95 3.33 -9.55
CA LEU A 107 -4.12 3.96 -10.58
C LEU A 107 -4.87 4.21 -11.91
N ALA A 108 -6.11 3.74 -12.01
CA ALA A 108 -6.91 3.95 -13.22
C ALA A 108 -7.14 5.45 -13.48
N ASP A 109 -7.08 5.82 -14.76
CA ASP A 109 -7.12 7.19 -15.32
C ASP A 109 -5.95 8.10 -14.91
N ARG A 110 -5.01 7.59 -14.07
CA ARG A 110 -3.73 8.23 -13.76
C ARG A 110 -2.57 7.58 -14.52
N SER A 111 -2.45 6.25 -14.43
CA SER A 111 -1.35 5.47 -15.00
C SER A 111 -1.78 4.60 -16.18
N TYR A 112 -3.06 4.22 -16.25
CA TYR A 112 -3.65 3.47 -17.36
C TYR A 112 -5.16 3.78 -17.49
N PRO A 113 -5.80 3.58 -18.66
CA PRO A 113 -7.23 3.89 -18.81
C PRO A 113 -8.15 2.95 -18.02
N ARG A 114 -9.20 3.49 -17.38
CA ARG A 114 -10.26 2.69 -16.73
C ARG A 114 -11.17 1.97 -17.72
N ASP A 115 -11.48 2.63 -18.84
CA ASP A 115 -12.39 2.09 -19.85
C ASP A 115 -11.81 0.80 -20.48
N PRO A 116 -12.58 -0.30 -20.55
CA PRO A 116 -12.08 -1.57 -21.06
C PRO A 116 -11.55 -1.51 -22.51
N GLU A 117 -12.15 -0.71 -23.38
CA GLU A 117 -11.70 -0.61 -24.77
C GLU A 117 -10.45 0.26 -24.90
N ALA A 118 -10.41 1.39 -24.20
CA ALA A 118 -9.24 2.25 -24.12
C ALA A 118 -8.04 1.51 -23.50
N PHE A 119 -8.27 0.70 -22.46
CA PHE A 119 -7.24 -0.12 -21.85
C PHE A 119 -6.67 -1.16 -22.81
N ARG A 120 -7.52 -1.84 -23.60
CA ARG A 120 -7.03 -2.77 -24.65
C ARG A 120 -6.16 -2.06 -25.69
N ARG A 121 -6.59 -0.89 -26.17
CA ARG A 121 -5.78 -0.09 -27.11
C ARG A 121 -4.45 0.33 -26.48
N TYR A 122 -4.47 0.74 -25.22
CA TYR A 122 -3.29 1.10 -24.46
C TYR A 122 -2.29 -0.07 -24.33
N VAL A 123 -2.77 -1.27 -24.03
CA VAL A 123 -1.95 -2.49 -23.99
C VAL A 123 -1.30 -2.79 -25.33
N GLU A 124 -2.04 -2.67 -26.43
CA GLU A 124 -1.49 -2.87 -27.78
C GLU A 124 -0.44 -1.80 -28.14
N THR A 125 -0.64 -0.55 -27.70
CA THR A 125 0.36 0.51 -27.82
C THR A 125 1.65 0.17 -27.06
N LEU A 126 1.56 -0.29 -25.80
CA LEU A 126 2.74 -0.72 -25.03
C LEU A 126 3.50 -1.85 -25.73
N ARG A 127 2.77 -2.85 -26.27
CA ARG A 127 3.38 -3.95 -27.03
C ARG A 127 4.10 -3.46 -28.29
N ALA A 128 3.56 -2.46 -28.97
CA ALA A 128 4.19 -1.90 -30.17
C ALA A 128 5.54 -1.19 -29.90
N PHE A 129 5.87 -0.84 -28.65
CA PHE A 129 7.16 -0.25 -28.29
C PHE A 129 8.29 -1.26 -28.15
N HIS A 130 8.01 -2.55 -27.98
CA HIS A 130 9.08 -3.54 -27.91
C HIS A 130 9.54 -3.96 -29.31
N GLU A 131 10.84 -4.17 -29.48
CA GLU A 131 11.43 -4.69 -30.71
C GLU A 131 12.03 -6.08 -30.46
N GLY A 132 12.03 -6.93 -31.49
CA GLY A 132 12.64 -8.27 -31.43
C GLY A 132 11.72 -9.37 -30.91
N GLU A 133 12.27 -10.59 -30.88
CA GLU A 133 11.56 -11.78 -30.38
C GLU A 133 11.53 -11.79 -28.85
N VAL A 134 10.35 -12.04 -28.30
CA VAL A 134 10.13 -12.19 -26.86
C VAL A 134 9.91 -13.67 -26.55
N ALA A 135 10.72 -14.22 -25.66
CA ALA A 135 10.57 -15.59 -25.17
C ALA A 135 9.37 -15.69 -24.20
N PRO A 136 8.69 -16.86 -24.13
CA PRO A 136 7.72 -17.11 -23.06
C PRO A 136 8.42 -17.06 -21.69
N ALA A 137 7.66 -16.70 -20.65
CA ALA A 137 8.13 -16.74 -19.28
C ALA A 137 8.40 -18.20 -18.87
N SER A 138 9.54 -18.43 -18.20
CA SER A 138 9.95 -19.76 -17.73
C SER A 138 10.08 -19.73 -16.21
N GLY A 139 9.03 -20.13 -15.51
CA GLY A 139 9.00 -20.22 -14.04
C GLY A 139 8.85 -18.89 -13.29
N GLY A 140 9.03 -17.74 -13.96
CA GLY A 140 8.83 -16.42 -13.36
C GLY A 140 8.99 -15.29 -14.37
N LEU A 141 8.54 -14.10 -13.98
CA LEU A 141 8.67 -12.87 -14.75
C LEU A 141 8.96 -11.71 -13.79
N VAL A 142 9.92 -10.86 -14.17
CA VAL A 142 10.20 -9.62 -13.46
C VAL A 142 9.62 -8.48 -14.28
N MET A 143 8.69 -7.74 -13.68
CA MET A 143 8.06 -6.58 -14.30
C MET A 143 8.54 -5.30 -13.60
N PRO A 144 8.78 -4.19 -14.32
CA PRO A 144 8.97 -2.90 -13.67
C PRO A 144 7.74 -2.54 -12.82
N HIS A 145 7.97 -1.76 -11.77
CA HIS A 145 6.92 -1.06 -11.02
C HIS A 145 6.96 0.47 -11.23
N LEU A 146 7.78 0.96 -12.17
CA LEU A 146 7.78 2.35 -12.61
C LEU A 146 6.50 2.69 -13.39
N GLU A 147 6.15 3.97 -13.47
CA GLU A 147 5.05 4.41 -14.34
C GLU A 147 5.21 3.87 -15.77
N PRO A 148 4.21 3.15 -16.31
CA PRO A 148 4.31 2.53 -17.64
C PRO A 148 4.67 3.49 -18.77
N ALA A 149 4.19 4.73 -18.70
CA ALA A 149 4.52 5.76 -19.70
C ALA A 149 6.02 6.11 -19.74
N ARG A 150 6.78 5.80 -18.68
CA ARG A 150 8.23 6.08 -18.61
C ARG A 150 9.09 4.98 -19.22
N VAL A 151 8.58 3.74 -19.26
CA VAL A 151 9.31 2.55 -19.74
C VAL A 151 8.38 1.63 -20.56
N PRO A 152 7.67 2.16 -21.57
CA PRO A 152 6.60 1.42 -22.26
C PRO A 152 7.10 0.12 -22.92
N GLU A 153 8.33 0.10 -23.42
CA GLU A 153 8.98 -1.05 -24.03
C GLU A 153 9.13 -2.23 -23.05
N LEU A 154 9.46 -1.98 -21.78
CA LEU A 154 9.61 -3.03 -20.77
C LEU A 154 8.27 -3.67 -20.42
N TYR A 155 7.22 -2.86 -20.33
CA TYR A 155 5.86 -3.37 -20.16
C TYR A 155 5.39 -4.15 -21.40
N GLY A 156 5.71 -3.68 -22.60
CA GLY A 156 5.46 -4.41 -23.84
C GLY A 156 6.09 -5.80 -23.84
N VAL A 157 7.37 -5.93 -23.48
CA VAL A 157 8.07 -7.22 -23.34
C VAL A 157 7.40 -8.11 -22.30
N ALA A 158 7.06 -7.59 -21.13
CA ALA A 158 6.43 -8.38 -20.07
C ALA A 158 5.06 -8.93 -20.49
N ILE A 159 4.23 -8.11 -21.13
CA ILE A 159 2.91 -8.51 -21.63
C ILE A 159 3.05 -9.57 -22.73
N GLU A 160 3.98 -9.39 -23.66
CA GLU A 160 4.21 -10.35 -24.74
C GLU A 160 4.72 -11.70 -24.20
N ALA A 161 5.64 -11.68 -23.23
CA ALA A 161 6.12 -12.88 -22.55
C ALA A 161 4.96 -13.64 -21.88
N MET A 162 4.06 -12.94 -21.19
CA MET A 162 2.87 -13.56 -20.60
C MET A 162 1.94 -14.16 -21.66
N ARG A 163 1.64 -13.45 -22.75
CA ARG A 163 0.78 -13.94 -23.84
C ARG A 163 1.32 -15.18 -24.55
N ARG A 164 2.65 -15.33 -24.61
CA ARG A 164 3.33 -16.51 -25.18
C ARG A 164 3.40 -17.68 -24.20
N THR A 165 3.09 -17.45 -22.94
CA THR A 165 3.11 -18.47 -21.89
C THR A 165 1.69 -19.00 -21.71
N PRO A 166 1.48 -20.33 -21.71
CA PRO A 166 0.22 -20.90 -21.26
C PRO A 166 -0.13 -20.37 -19.87
N PRO A 167 -1.38 -19.93 -19.62
CA PRO A 167 -1.75 -19.38 -18.31
C PRO A 167 -1.50 -20.44 -17.23
N PRO A 168 -0.76 -20.11 -16.16
CA PRO A 168 -0.60 -21.02 -15.03
C PRO A 168 -1.90 -21.13 -14.23
N ASP A 169 -2.02 -22.12 -13.35
CA ASP A 169 -3.17 -22.23 -12.45
C ASP A 169 -3.17 -21.16 -11.35
N ARG A 170 -1.97 -20.70 -10.97
CA ARG A 170 -1.72 -19.79 -9.85
C ARG A 170 -0.46 -18.96 -10.07
N VAL A 171 -0.47 -17.70 -9.67
CA VAL A 171 0.70 -16.80 -9.69
C VAL A 171 0.91 -16.18 -8.32
N VAL A 172 2.16 -16.18 -7.85
CA VAL A 172 2.57 -15.38 -6.70
C VAL A 172 3.05 -14.03 -7.20
N VAL A 173 2.42 -12.95 -6.76
CA VAL A 173 2.84 -11.57 -7.09
C VAL A 173 3.62 -11.04 -5.90
N LEU A 174 4.91 -10.77 -6.10
CA LEU A 174 5.79 -10.21 -5.09
C LEU A 174 6.09 -8.74 -5.42
N GLY A 175 5.37 -7.84 -4.75
CA GLY A 175 5.58 -6.40 -4.81
C GLY A 175 6.52 -5.89 -3.71
N VAL A 176 7.07 -4.70 -3.91
CA VAL A 176 7.74 -3.96 -2.83
C VAL A 176 6.70 -3.14 -2.08
N ALA A 177 6.77 -3.12 -0.75
CA ALA A 177 5.91 -2.28 0.06
C ALA A 177 6.42 -0.83 0.00
N HIS A 178 5.62 0.09 -0.56
CA HIS A 178 5.92 1.53 -0.55
C HIS A 178 5.51 2.21 0.76
N ARG A 179 4.54 1.61 1.45
CA ARG A 179 4.12 1.99 2.79
C ARG A 179 4.69 1.00 3.80
N GLY A 180 4.86 1.45 5.03
CA GLY A 180 5.27 0.57 6.12
C GLY A 180 4.27 -0.59 6.25
N VAL A 181 4.81 -1.80 6.33
CA VAL A 181 4.04 -2.97 6.77
C VAL A 181 4.32 -3.22 8.26
N ALA A 182 3.56 -4.07 8.94
CA ALA A 182 3.86 -4.44 10.33
C ALA A 182 5.01 -5.45 10.40
N GLU A 183 5.01 -6.41 9.48
CA GLU A 183 5.92 -7.55 9.45
C GLU A 183 6.89 -7.46 8.26
N VAL A 184 7.56 -8.57 7.93
CA VAL A 184 8.44 -8.62 6.75
C VAL A 184 7.67 -8.70 5.43
N ALA A 185 6.44 -9.23 5.45
CA ALA A 185 5.53 -9.26 4.31
C ALA A 185 4.09 -9.06 4.76
N ALA A 186 3.25 -8.65 3.82
CA ALA A 186 1.80 -8.62 3.99
C ALA A 186 1.12 -9.17 2.73
N ALA A 187 -0.12 -9.64 2.84
CA ALA A 187 -0.93 -10.13 1.73
C ALA A 187 -2.29 -9.44 1.63
N TRP A 188 -2.83 -9.40 0.42
CA TRP A 188 -4.18 -8.90 0.15
C TRP A 188 -5.17 -10.04 -0.16
N GLY A 189 -6.34 -10.03 0.48
CA GLY A 189 -7.24 -11.20 0.52
C GLY A 189 -8.45 -11.18 -0.42
N THR A 190 -8.81 -10.02 -1.01
CA THR A 190 -9.99 -9.91 -1.89
C THR A 190 -9.59 -9.73 -3.36
N PRO A 191 -10.49 -10.02 -4.33
CA PRO A 191 -10.18 -9.83 -5.74
C PRO A 191 -9.67 -8.41 -6.06
N LEU A 192 -8.81 -8.30 -7.06
CA LEU A 192 -8.27 -7.02 -7.52
C LEU A 192 -9.11 -6.55 -8.72
N GLU A 193 -9.72 -5.38 -8.65
CA GLU A 193 -10.40 -4.82 -9.82
C GLU A 193 -9.40 -4.54 -10.95
N THR A 194 -9.82 -4.79 -12.19
CA THR A 194 -9.08 -4.40 -13.40
C THR A 194 -10.05 -3.91 -14.47
N PRO A 195 -9.58 -3.19 -15.51
CA PRO A 195 -10.43 -2.75 -16.60
C PRO A 195 -11.11 -3.90 -17.36
N LEU A 196 -10.56 -5.12 -17.26
CA LEU A 196 -11.05 -6.31 -17.98
C LEU A 196 -11.74 -7.31 -17.04
N GLY A 197 -12.27 -6.82 -15.92
CA GLY A 197 -12.92 -7.61 -14.87
C GLY A 197 -11.97 -8.00 -13.74
N PRO A 198 -12.49 -8.45 -12.60
CA PRO A 198 -11.68 -8.69 -11.41
C PRO A 198 -10.70 -9.85 -11.62
N LEU A 199 -9.47 -9.67 -11.15
CA LEU A 199 -8.49 -10.73 -10.99
C LEU A 199 -8.70 -11.42 -9.65
N GLN A 200 -8.89 -12.74 -9.68
CA GLN A 200 -9.24 -13.51 -8.49
C GLN A 200 -8.03 -13.75 -7.59
N VAL A 201 -8.21 -13.56 -6.28
CA VAL A 201 -7.21 -13.92 -5.28
C VAL A 201 -7.44 -15.36 -4.82
N ASP A 202 -6.36 -16.12 -4.67
CA ASP A 202 -6.41 -17.45 -4.07
C ASP A 202 -6.35 -17.36 -2.54
N LEU A 203 -7.49 -17.00 -1.93
CA LEU A 203 -7.57 -16.77 -0.49
C LEU A 203 -7.21 -18.03 0.32
N GLU A 204 -7.62 -19.21 -0.15
CA GLU A 204 -7.30 -20.48 0.51
C GLU A 204 -5.79 -20.73 0.53
N ALA A 205 -5.10 -20.47 -0.59
CA ALA A 205 -3.64 -20.58 -0.63
C ALA A 205 -2.93 -19.53 0.24
N LEU A 206 -3.46 -18.31 0.31
CA LEU A 206 -2.93 -17.29 1.23
C LEU A 206 -3.10 -17.71 2.69
N GLN A 207 -4.26 -18.26 3.07
CA GLN A 207 -4.51 -18.76 4.43
C GLN A 207 -3.62 -19.96 4.77
N ALA A 208 -3.35 -20.84 3.82
CA ALA A 208 -2.40 -21.93 3.99
C ALA A 208 -0.98 -21.41 4.18
N LEU A 209 -0.56 -20.38 3.44
CA LEU A 209 0.74 -19.74 3.62
C LEU A 209 0.84 -19.01 4.96
N ASP A 210 -0.19 -18.27 5.34
CA ASP A 210 -0.32 -17.55 6.62
C ASP A 210 -0.08 -18.50 7.80
N ALA A 211 -0.71 -19.68 7.78
CA ALA A 211 -0.56 -20.69 8.84
C ALA A 211 0.84 -21.30 8.97
N LEU A 212 1.71 -21.14 7.95
CA LEU A 212 3.09 -21.62 7.96
C LEU A 212 4.08 -20.55 8.43
N LEU A 213 3.66 -19.29 8.50
CA LEU A 213 4.52 -18.18 8.84
C LEU A 213 4.46 -17.90 10.35
N PRO A 214 5.53 -17.35 10.95
CA PRO A 214 5.57 -17.01 12.37
C PRO A 214 4.91 -15.65 12.64
N PHE A 215 4.25 -15.08 11.64
CA PHE A 215 3.56 -13.80 11.67
C PHE A 215 2.33 -13.84 10.76
N GLU A 216 1.34 -12.98 11.05
CA GLU A 216 0.12 -12.88 10.25
C GLU A 216 0.40 -12.16 8.92
N LEU A 217 -0.09 -12.67 7.79
CA LEU A 217 0.03 -12.03 6.48
C LEU A 217 -0.94 -10.86 6.29
N PHE A 218 -2.13 -10.91 6.89
CA PHE A 218 -3.16 -9.87 6.73
C PHE A 218 -2.95 -8.69 7.69
N ASN A 219 -1.69 -8.30 7.92
CA ASN A 219 -1.27 -7.37 8.97
C ASN A 219 -1.32 -5.87 8.60
N SER A 220 -1.35 -5.53 7.30
CA SER A 220 -1.20 -4.13 6.83
C SER A 220 -2.15 -3.77 5.67
N PRO A 221 -3.48 -3.84 5.87
CA PRO A 221 -4.45 -3.64 4.79
C PRO A 221 -4.36 -2.27 4.12
N LEU A 222 -4.05 -1.20 4.88
CA LEU A 222 -3.94 0.15 4.34
C LEU A 222 -2.72 0.32 3.41
N ALA A 223 -1.66 -0.46 3.61
CA ALA A 223 -0.49 -0.43 2.75
C ALA A 223 -0.83 -0.78 1.29
N PHE A 224 -1.86 -1.60 1.07
CA PHE A 224 -2.29 -2.00 -0.26
C PHE A 224 -3.14 -0.98 -1.00
N ARG A 225 -3.74 0.01 -0.33
CA ARG A 225 -4.78 0.88 -0.91
C ARG A 225 -4.37 1.52 -2.23
N GLU A 226 -3.14 2.01 -2.31
CA GLU A 226 -2.57 2.67 -3.49
C GLU A 226 -1.33 1.95 -4.02
N GLU A 227 -1.12 0.72 -3.56
CA GLU A 227 0.09 -0.04 -3.85
C GLU A 227 0.15 -0.48 -5.31
N HIS A 228 1.04 0.13 -6.06
CA HIS A 228 1.14 -0.07 -7.50
C HIS A 228 1.95 -1.31 -7.88
N SER A 229 2.81 -1.81 -6.98
CA SER A 229 3.62 -3.01 -7.24
C SER A 229 2.80 -4.29 -7.35
N ILE A 230 1.55 -4.32 -6.86
CA ILE A 230 0.59 -5.41 -7.07
C ILE A 230 -0.48 -5.09 -8.14
N GLU A 231 -0.81 -3.81 -8.32
CA GLU A 231 -1.86 -3.39 -9.25
C GLU A 231 -1.43 -3.49 -10.70
N PHE A 232 -0.20 -3.05 -11.03
CA PHE A 232 0.31 -3.18 -12.40
C PHE A 232 0.34 -4.66 -12.85
N PRO A 233 0.93 -5.61 -12.09
CA PRO A 233 0.85 -7.02 -12.47
C PRO A 233 -0.59 -7.49 -12.69
N ALA A 234 -1.52 -7.08 -11.82
CA ALA A 234 -2.91 -7.51 -11.91
C ALA A 234 -3.57 -7.11 -13.23
N VAL A 235 -3.46 -5.84 -13.61
CA VAL A 235 -4.10 -5.34 -14.84
C VAL A 235 -3.45 -5.93 -16.09
N PHE A 236 -2.13 -6.13 -16.10
CA PHE A 236 -1.43 -6.69 -17.26
C PHE A 236 -1.57 -8.22 -17.38
N MET A 237 -1.74 -8.96 -16.28
CA MET A 237 -2.13 -10.37 -16.33
C MET A 237 -3.53 -10.55 -16.92
N LYS A 238 -4.49 -9.70 -16.51
CA LYS A 238 -5.84 -9.68 -17.13
C LYS A 238 -5.78 -9.29 -18.60
N ALA A 239 -4.86 -8.41 -19.00
CA ALA A 239 -4.65 -8.10 -20.41
C ALA A 239 -4.07 -9.27 -21.21
N ALA A 240 -3.14 -10.03 -20.63
CA ALA A 240 -2.46 -11.14 -21.30
C ALA A 240 -3.34 -12.39 -21.44
N TRP A 241 -4.08 -12.75 -20.39
CA TRP A 241 -4.83 -14.01 -20.32
C TRP A 241 -6.35 -13.85 -20.23
N SER A 242 -6.87 -12.62 -20.06
CA SER A 242 -8.31 -12.33 -20.01
C SER A 242 -9.05 -13.22 -18.98
N ASP A 243 -10.00 -14.05 -19.41
CA ASP A 243 -10.78 -14.93 -18.52
C ASP A 243 -9.98 -16.16 -18.06
N ALA A 244 -8.89 -16.49 -18.75
CA ALA A 244 -7.96 -17.54 -18.34
C ALA A 244 -6.87 -17.04 -17.38
N ALA A 245 -6.99 -15.81 -16.87
CA ALA A 245 -6.02 -15.27 -15.92
C ALA A 245 -5.98 -16.12 -14.64
N PRO A 246 -4.77 -16.39 -14.10
CA PRO A 246 -4.58 -17.23 -12.92
C PRO A 246 -5.21 -16.60 -11.68
N ARG A 247 -5.48 -17.42 -10.67
CA ARG A 247 -5.66 -16.91 -9.31
C ARG A 247 -4.33 -16.42 -8.77
N VAL A 248 -4.33 -15.33 -8.01
CA VAL A 248 -3.10 -14.69 -7.53
C VAL A 248 -2.95 -14.73 -6.02
N LEU A 249 -1.70 -14.77 -5.55
CA LEU A 249 -1.30 -14.49 -4.18
C LEU A 249 -0.56 -13.15 -4.17
N PRO A 250 -1.28 -12.02 -3.96
CA PRO A 250 -0.67 -10.69 -3.94
C PRO A 250 0.00 -10.44 -2.58
N LEU A 251 1.32 -10.36 -2.60
CA LEU A 251 2.15 -10.06 -1.44
C LEU A 251 2.94 -8.77 -1.69
N ILE A 252 3.11 -7.98 -0.65
CA ILE A 252 4.16 -6.95 -0.60
C ILE A 252 5.18 -7.31 0.46
N VAL A 253 6.44 -7.01 0.17
CA VAL A 253 7.58 -7.32 1.02
C VAL A 253 8.24 -6.02 1.47
N SER A 254 8.59 -5.95 2.75
CA SER A 254 9.30 -4.82 3.32
C SER A 254 10.70 -4.70 2.73
N GLY A 255 11.12 -3.45 2.44
CA GLY A 255 12.50 -3.13 2.09
C GLY A 255 13.42 -2.98 3.32
N ASP A 256 12.89 -3.11 4.54
CA ASP A 256 13.63 -2.94 5.79
C ASP A 256 14.63 -4.10 6.03
N PRO A 257 15.94 -3.82 6.07
CA PRO A 257 16.96 -4.82 6.31
C PRO A 257 16.82 -5.57 7.63
N GLU A 258 16.32 -4.94 8.69
CA GLU A 258 16.19 -5.57 10.01
C GLU A 258 15.11 -6.66 9.99
N ARG A 259 14.03 -6.44 9.24
CA ARG A 259 12.94 -7.40 9.08
C ARG A 259 13.30 -8.56 8.16
N LYS A 260 14.20 -8.33 7.21
CA LYS A 260 14.69 -9.35 6.28
C LYS A 260 15.39 -10.53 6.98
N ALA A 261 16.05 -10.28 8.11
CA ALA A 261 16.75 -11.32 8.87
C ALA A 261 15.81 -12.48 9.29
N GLY A 262 14.55 -12.18 9.60
CA GLY A 262 13.56 -13.19 9.97
C GLY A 262 13.16 -14.13 8.82
N LEU A 263 13.24 -13.68 7.56
CA LEU A 263 12.95 -14.54 6.39
C LEU A 263 14.06 -15.55 6.11
N ASP A 264 15.32 -15.16 6.32
CA ASP A 264 16.46 -16.04 6.07
C ASP A 264 16.48 -17.24 7.04
N GLU A 265 15.94 -17.07 8.25
CA GLU A 265 15.74 -18.16 9.22
C GLU A 265 14.60 -19.08 8.80
N LEU A 266 13.47 -18.52 8.32
CA LEU A 266 12.34 -19.30 7.80
C LEU A 266 12.68 -20.13 6.57
N ALA A 267 13.46 -19.57 5.64
CA ALA A 267 13.85 -20.28 4.41
C ALA A 267 14.78 -21.49 4.66
N ARG A 268 15.36 -21.59 5.86
CA ARG A 268 16.25 -22.70 6.26
C ARG A 268 15.55 -23.79 7.06
N ALA A 269 14.35 -23.52 7.58
CA ALA A 269 13.53 -24.46 8.35
C ALA A 269 12.71 -25.38 7.44
#